data_AF-A0A1T5CLT6-F1
#
_entry.id   AF-A0A1T5CLT6-F1
#
_cell.length_a   1.000
_cell.length_b   1.000
_cell.length_c   1.000
_cell.angle_alpha   90.00
_cell.angle_beta   90.00
_cell.angle_gamma   90.00
#
_symmetry.space_group_name_H-M   'P 1'
#
loop_
_entity.id
_entity.type
_entity.pdbx_description
1 polymer ?
#
loop_
_entity_poly.entity_id
_entity_poly.type
_entity_poly.pdbx_seq_one_letter_code
_entity_poly.pdbx_strand_id
1 'polypeptide(L)' 'MLRRKRLPDGSLGELEKVGLIPTTEEQVLSLGEELAQEKVKSIQKDLLINSLGSQLTQLKLEVISMKGGGE' A
#
# COMPACT_ATOMS: atom_id res chain seq x y z
N MET A 1 -6.49 21.33 12.25
CA MET A 1 -7.42 22.47 12.15
C MET A 1 -6.64 23.70 11.70
N LEU A 2 -7.15 24.51 10.77
CA LEU A 2 -6.46 25.75 10.34
C LEU A 2 -7.16 26.96 10.97
N ARG A 3 -6.39 27.95 11.43
CA ARG A 3 -6.93 29.26 11.85
C ARG A 3 -6.14 30.38 11.19
N ARG A 4 -6.74 31.56 11.01
CA ARG A 4 -5.97 32.76 10.65
C ARG A 4 -5.26 33.32 11.87
N LYS A 5 -3.95 33.56 11.76
CA LYS A 5 -3.16 34.25 12.78
C LYS A 5 -3.66 35.68 12.94
N ARG A 6 -3.76 36.19 14.17
CA ARG A 6 -4.03 37.62 14.42
C ARG A 6 -2.71 38.39 14.45
N LEU A 7 -2.63 39.47 13.71
CA LEU A 7 -1.49 40.38 13.72
C LEU A 7 -1.59 41.39 14.88
N PRO A 8 -0.48 42.03 15.30
CA PRO A 8 -0.48 42.98 16.43
C PRO A 8 -1.41 44.18 16.23
N ASP A 9 -1.70 44.54 14.98
CA ASP A 9 -2.65 45.60 14.59
C ASP A 9 -4.12 45.15 14.62
N GLY A 10 -4.39 43.90 15.00
CA GLY A 10 -5.73 43.30 15.06
C GLY A 10 -6.24 42.76 13.72
N SER A 11 -5.50 42.91 12.63
CA SER A 11 -5.86 42.37 11.32
C SER A 11 -5.66 40.85 11.24
N LEU A 12 -6.30 40.22 10.25
CA LEU A 12 -6.20 38.78 10.00
C LEU A 12 -5.02 38.50 9.07
N GLY A 13 -4.03 37.76 9.57
CA GLY A 13 -2.90 37.27 8.81
C GLY A 13 -3.15 35.89 8.18
N GLU A 14 -2.05 35.21 7.85
CA GLU A 14 -2.05 33.91 7.14
C GLU A 14 -2.68 32.78 7.95
N LEU A 15 -3.06 31.71 7.24
CA LEU A 15 -3.54 30.47 7.85
C LEU A 15 -2.38 29.75 8.52
N GLU A 16 -2.54 29.41 9.80
CA GLU A 16 -1.62 28.58 10.56
C GLU A 16 -2.32 27.30 11.02
N LYS A 17 -1.54 26.21 11.09
CA LYS A 17 -2.00 24.95 11.68
C LYS A 17 -2.11 25.12 13.19
N VAL A 18 -3.25 24.70 13.74
CA VAL A 18 -3.53 24.77 15.16
C VAL A 18 -3.97 23.41 15.67
N GLY A 19 -3.34 23.01 16.77
CA GLY A 19 -3.55 21.72 17.39
C GLY A 19 -2.89 20.59 16.61
N LEU A 20 -3.08 19.38 17.15
CA LEU A 20 -2.45 18.15 16.65
C LEU A 20 -3.27 17.46 15.56
N ILE A 21 -4.49 17.94 15.28
CA ILE A 21 -5.37 17.33 14.28
C ILE A 21 -4.77 17.54 12.89
N PRO A 22 -4.51 16.45 12.14
CA PRO A 22 -3.99 16.53 10.79
C PRO A 22 -4.85 17.41 9.88
N THR A 23 -4.24 18.09 8.93
CA THR A 23 -4.98 18.72 7.84
C THR A 23 -5.49 17.65 6.88
N THR A 24 -6.48 17.99 6.05
CA THR A 24 -6.95 17.09 4.99
C THR A 24 -5.81 16.70 4.04
N GLU A 25 -4.89 17.63 3.74
CA GLU A 25 -3.72 17.36 2.90
C GLU A 25 -2.78 16.34 3.56
N GLU A 26 -2.49 16.50 4.85
CA GLU A 26 -1.68 15.54 5.60
C GLU A 26 -2.33 14.14 5.65
N GLN A 27 -3.67 14.09 5.77
CA GLN A 27 -4.41 12.82 5.71
C GLN A 27 -4.33 12.18 4.33
N VAL A 28 -4.49 12.96 3.26
CA VAL A 28 -4.39 12.47 1.88
C VAL A 28 -2.98 11.93 1.59
N LEU A 29 -1.94 12.61 2.06
CA LEU A 29 -0.56 12.14 1.93
C LEU A 29 -0.35 10.80 2.67
N SER A 30 -0.78 10.71 3.93
CA SER A 30 -0.70 9.47 4.72
C SER A 30 -1.41 8.30 4.03
N LEU A 31 -2.64 8.52 3.55
CA LEU A 31 -3.40 7.50 2.83
C LEU A 31 -2.74 7.11 1.50
N GLY A 32 -2.11 8.06 0.82
CA GLY A 32 -1.33 7.81 -0.39
C GLY A 32 -0.11 6.91 -0.12
N GLU A 33 0.61 7.17 0.97
CA GLU A 33 1.74 6.35 1.40
C GLU A 33 1.30 4.92 1.76
N GLU A 34 0.23 4.79 2.56
CA GLU A 34 -0.35 3.49 2.93
C GLU A 34 -0.79 2.69 1.69
N LEU A 35 -1.45 3.35 0.73
CA LEU A 35 -1.88 2.72 -0.51
C LEU A 35 -0.69 2.25 -1.36
N ALA A 36 0.37 3.06 -1.46
CA ALA A 36 1.57 2.68 -2.18
C ALA A 36 2.24 1.45 -1.56
N GLN A 37 2.34 1.41 -0.23
CA GLN A 37 2.89 0.26 0.51
C GLN A 37 2.07 -1.01 0.29
N GLU A 38 0.74 -0.95 0.40
CA GLU A 38 -0.10 -2.13 0.18
C GLU A 38 -0.05 -2.59 -1.28
N LYS A 39 0.05 -1.66 -2.25
CA LYS A 39 0.21 -2.03 -3.67
C LYS A 39 1.52 -2.76 -3.94
N VAL A 40 2.63 -2.34 -3.34
CA VAL A 40 3.92 -3.07 -3.43
C VAL A 40 3.79 -4.47 -2.83
N LYS A 41 3.15 -4.60 -1.67
CA LYS A 41 2.91 -5.88 -1.01
C LYS A 41 2.02 -6.81 -1.86
N SER A 42 1.01 -6.26 -2.53
CA SER A 42 0.17 -7.02 -3.48
C SER A 42 1.00 -7.58 -4.63
N ILE A 43 1.86 -6.75 -5.25
CA ILE A 43 2.73 -7.19 -6.35
C ILE A 43 3.65 -8.33 -5.89
N GLN A 44 4.24 -8.23 -4.70
CA GLN A 44 5.08 -9.30 -4.14
C GLN A 44 4.29 -10.60 -3.93
N LYS A 45 3.05 -10.51 -3.46
CA LYS A 45 2.16 -11.68 -3.32
C LYS A 45 1.82 -12.29 -4.68
N ASP A 46 1.52 -11.49 -5.69
CA ASP A 46 1.19 -11.98 -7.03
C ASP A 46 2.37 -12.74 -7.65
N LEU A 47 3.59 -12.22 -7.51
CA LEU A 47 4.81 -12.90 -7.95
C LEU A 47 4.99 -14.24 -7.23
N LEU A 48 4.75 -14.28 -5.92
CA LEU A 48 4.83 -15.52 -5.14
C LEU A 48 3.78 -16.54 -5.58
N ILE A 49 2.53 -16.11 -5.76
CA ILE A 49 1.45 -16.99 -6.23
C ILE A 49 1.79 -17.59 -7.60
N ASN A 50 2.30 -16.78 -8.52
CA ASN A 50 2.71 -17.26 -9.84
C ASN A 50 3.84 -18.29 -9.76
N SER A 51 4.83 -18.06 -8.89
CA SER A 51 5.91 -19.01 -8.65
C SER A 51 5.38 -20.34 -8.08
N LEU A 52 4.53 -20.27 -7.05
CA LEU A 52 3.93 -21.46 -6.43
C LEU A 52 3.05 -22.23 -7.41
N GLY A 53 2.27 -21.53 -8.24
CA GLY A 53 1.44 -22.15 -9.29
C GLY A 53 2.29 -22.88 -10.34
N SER A 54 3.43 -22.31 -10.73
CA SER A 54 4.38 -22.95 -11.64
C SER A 54 4.98 -24.21 -11.03
N GLN A 55 5.47 -24.12 -9.79
CA GLN A 55 6.04 -25.26 -9.06
C GLN A 55 5.01 -26.39 -8.85
N LEU A 56 3.77 -26.05 -8.50
CA LEU A 56 2.69 -27.02 -8.32
C LEU A 56 2.37 -27.74 -9.64
N THR A 57 2.35 -27.00 -10.75
CA THR A 57 2.14 -27.58 -12.09
C THR A 57 3.26 -28.57 -12.43
N GLN A 58 4.52 -28.17 -12.22
CA GLN A 58 5.68 -29.04 -12.47
C GLN A 58 5.62 -30.31 -11.64
N LEU A 59 5.40 -30.19 -10.32
CA LEU A 59 5.25 -31.32 -9.43
C LEU A 59 4.11 -32.25 -9.86
N LYS A 60 2.98 -31.69 -10.30
CA LYS A 60 1.85 -32.49 -10.77
C LYS A 60 2.18 -33.28 -12.03
N LEU A 61 2.94 -32.69 -12.96
CA LEU A 61 3.40 -33.38 -14.17
C LEU A 61 4.39 -34.50 -13.83
N GLU A 62 5.33 -34.26 -12.90
CA GLU A 62 6.25 -35.29 -12.39
C GLU A 62 5.51 -36.45 -11.73
N VAL A 63 4.50 -36.17 -10.90
CA VAL A 63 3.68 -37.22 -10.29
C VAL A 63 2.92 -38.03 -11.34
N ILE A 64 2.39 -37.38 -12.39
CA ILE A 64 1.71 -38.07 -13.49
C ILE A 64 2.69 -38.94 -14.26
N SER A 65 3.89 -38.46 -14.58
CA SER A 65 4.90 -39.25 -15.31
C SER A 65 5.38 -40.45 -14.50
N MET A 66 5.60 -40.27 -13.19
CA MET A 66 5.97 -41.36 -12.28
C MET A 66 4.86 -42.41 -12.12
N LYS A 67 3.59 -41.99 -12.07
CA LYS A 67 2.44 -42.90 -11.94
C LYS A 67 2.02 -43.54 -13.27
N GLY A 68 2.27 -42.88 -14.39
CA GLY A 68 1.97 -43.35 -15.74
C GLY A 68 3.08 -44.18 -16.39
N GLY A 69 4.30 -44.15 -15.84
CA GLY A 69 5.46 -44.93 -16.33
C GLY A 69 5.61 -46.32 -15.70
N GLY A 70 4.52 -46.87 -15.16
CA GLY A 70 4.45 -48.22 -14.60
C GLY A 70 3.74 -49.21 -15.52
N GLU A 71 4.16 -49.29 -16.78
CA GLU A 71 3.93 -50.41 -17.71
C GLU A 71 5.18 -50.63 -18.57
#